data_AF-A0A2N5DYW9-F1
#
_entry.id   AF-A0A2N5DYW9-F1
#
_cell.length_a   1.000
_cell.length_b   1.000
_cell.length_c   1.000
_cell.angle_alpha   90.00
_cell.angle_beta   90.00
_cell.angle_gamma   90.00
#
_symmetry.space_group_name_H-M   'P 1'
#
loop_
_entity.id
_entity.type
_entity.pdbx_description
1 polymer ?
#
loop_
_entity_poly.entity_id
_entity_poly.type
_entity_poly.pdbx_seq_one_letter_code
_entity_poly.pdbx_strand_id
1 'polypeptide(L)'
;MPVPARRHAFCGTPSRKMPAFPRCNAAVRHFFLFRHRPLAGDFLCLTLARMNRLTGKQQGMSLLEMLVVMGLIAILTGSSLYYAQEMRQAHRLRQSAQALQTFLGRMQAQANSRNEARLLAVTLGPAGCVTQQSEPPAGCGGNGLHVFRPGGQGVSIVGFSGNGMGFYGLRNTAQPGHLTLGNAAGRIRVVLSGHGRLRLCGEDAVSGVPLCR
;
A
#
# COMPACT_ATOMS: atom_id res chain seq x y z
N MET A 1 54.99 12.84 -39.16
CA MET A 1 53.94 12.86 -40.20
C MET A 1 52.59 13.01 -39.53
N PRO A 2 51.86 14.12 -39.73
CA PRO A 2 50.57 14.38 -39.07
C PRO A 2 49.40 14.24 -40.05
N VAL A 3 48.30 13.57 -39.64
CA VAL A 3 46.95 13.69 -40.23
C VAL A 3 45.92 13.54 -39.08
N PRO A 4 44.81 14.31 -39.07
CA PRO A 4 44.25 14.84 -37.83
C PRO A 4 42.90 14.26 -37.37
N ALA A 5 42.48 14.80 -36.21
CA ALA A 5 41.27 14.58 -35.42
C ALA A 5 39.92 14.52 -36.16
N ARG A 6 38.99 13.74 -35.60
CA ARG A 6 37.54 14.01 -35.66
C ARG A 6 36.95 14.17 -34.26
N ARG A 7 36.84 15.43 -33.83
CA ARG A 7 35.89 15.85 -32.81
C ARG A 7 34.52 15.94 -33.48
N HIS A 8 33.55 15.16 -33.00
CA HIS A 8 32.14 15.45 -33.29
C HIS A 8 31.59 16.33 -32.16
N ALA A 9 31.58 17.62 -32.42
CA ALA A 9 30.77 18.59 -31.70
C ALA A 9 29.31 18.39 -32.12
N PHE A 10 28.46 17.91 -31.20
CA PHE A 10 27.01 18.02 -31.38
C PHE A 10 26.58 19.40 -30.86
N CYS A 11 26.55 20.37 -31.78
CA CYS A 11 25.76 21.59 -31.63
C CYS A 11 24.29 21.24 -31.93
N GLY A 12 23.47 21.23 -30.88
CA GLY A 12 22.01 21.31 -30.99
C GLY A 12 21.54 22.60 -30.31
N THR A 13 21.01 23.52 -31.11
CA THR A 13 20.54 24.87 -30.75
C THR A 13 19.40 24.91 -29.72
N PRO A 14 19.23 26.02 -28.97
CA PRO A 14 18.13 26.22 -28.03
C PRO A 14 16.87 26.65 -28.79
N SER A 15 15.79 25.87 -28.72
CA SER A 15 14.51 26.23 -29.34
C SER A 15 13.52 26.73 -28.30
N ARG A 16 13.44 28.06 -28.21
CA ARG A 16 12.39 28.83 -27.55
C ARG A 16 11.17 28.88 -28.47
N LYS A 17 10.07 28.20 -28.13
CA LYS A 17 8.71 28.60 -28.55
C LYS A 17 7.69 28.27 -27.46
N MET A 18 7.28 29.31 -26.73
CA MET A 18 5.96 29.40 -26.13
C MET A 18 4.90 29.35 -27.24
N PRO A 19 3.79 28.64 -27.04
CA PRO A 19 2.51 29.04 -27.56
C PRO A 19 1.62 29.59 -26.45
N ALA A 20 0.80 30.55 -26.86
CA ALA A 20 -0.10 31.36 -26.07
C ALA A 20 -1.19 30.57 -25.35
N PHE A 21 -1.62 31.14 -24.23
CA PHE A 21 -2.88 30.87 -23.54
C PHE A 21 -4.08 30.84 -24.51
N PRO A 22 -4.98 29.86 -24.38
CA PRO A 22 -6.40 30.09 -24.61
C PRO A 22 -7.06 30.42 -23.26
N ARG A 23 -7.59 31.64 -23.18
CA ARG A 23 -8.67 31.99 -22.25
C ARG A 23 -9.91 31.18 -22.65
N CYS A 24 -10.33 30.24 -21.81
CA CYS A 24 -11.72 29.80 -21.75
C CYS A 24 -12.18 29.91 -20.29
N ASN A 25 -12.85 31.02 -19.99
CA ASN A 25 -13.79 31.09 -18.89
C ASN A 25 -15.03 30.29 -19.29
N ALA A 26 -15.40 29.30 -18.50
CA ALA A 26 -16.79 29.06 -18.09
C ALA A 26 -16.84 27.88 -17.12
N ALA A 27 -17.13 28.24 -15.88
CA ALA A 27 -17.73 27.45 -14.82
C ALA A 27 -18.39 26.13 -15.25
N VAL A 28 -17.82 25.02 -14.75
CA VAL A 28 -18.62 23.88 -14.29
C VAL A 28 -18.08 23.47 -12.94
N ARG A 29 -18.80 23.89 -11.90
CA ARG A 29 -18.68 23.34 -10.55
C ARG A 29 -19.00 21.85 -10.62
N HIS A 30 -18.00 20.98 -10.49
CA HIS A 30 -18.22 19.66 -9.93
C HIS A 30 -17.12 19.35 -8.92
N PHE A 31 -17.48 19.66 -7.69
CA PHE A 31 -16.70 19.59 -6.47
C PHE A 31 -16.60 18.13 -6.01
N PHE A 32 -15.72 17.33 -6.64
CA PHE A 32 -15.34 16.01 -6.11
C PHE A 32 -14.13 16.16 -5.19
N LEU A 33 -14.38 16.67 -3.98
CA LEU A 33 -13.47 16.50 -2.86
C LEU A 33 -13.76 15.16 -2.18
N PHE A 34 -13.16 14.08 -2.66
CA PHE A 34 -12.88 12.91 -1.80
C PHE A 34 -11.66 13.23 -0.93
N ARG A 35 -11.86 14.16 0.01
CA ARG A 35 -10.99 14.35 1.16
C ARG A 35 -11.43 13.29 2.17
N HIS A 36 -10.57 12.31 2.44
CA HIS A 36 -10.73 11.40 3.57
C HIS A 36 -10.98 12.21 4.85
N ARG A 37 -12.24 12.28 5.27
CA ARG A 37 -12.65 12.63 6.62
C ARG A 37 -12.98 11.32 7.34
N PRO A 38 -12.55 11.15 8.59
CA PRO A 38 -12.88 9.96 9.37
C PRO A 38 -14.38 10.01 9.72
N LEU A 39 -15.22 9.43 8.87
CA LEU A 39 -16.66 9.26 9.09
C LEU A 39 -16.92 8.06 10.02
N ALA A 40 -16.38 8.11 11.23
CA ALA A 40 -16.71 7.15 12.29
C ALA A 40 -17.19 7.82 13.59
N GLY A 41 -17.04 9.14 13.74
CA GLY A 41 -17.51 9.88 14.92
C GLY A 41 -18.79 10.71 14.71
N ASP A 42 -18.98 11.28 13.51
CA ASP A 42 -19.97 12.37 13.34
C ASP A 42 -21.34 11.93 12.82
N PHE A 43 -21.47 10.70 12.30
CA PHE A 43 -22.78 10.18 11.88
C PHE A 43 -23.71 9.84 13.05
N LEU A 44 -23.15 9.60 14.25
CA LEU A 44 -23.95 9.39 15.46
C LEU A 44 -24.38 10.71 16.13
N CYS A 45 -23.64 11.81 15.90
CA CYS A 45 -23.86 13.07 16.60
C CYS A 45 -24.87 13.98 15.87
N LEU A 46 -24.93 13.92 14.54
CA LEU A 46 -25.86 14.72 13.74
C LEU A 46 -27.29 14.17 13.69
N THR A 47 -27.53 12.92 14.07
CA THR A 47 -28.88 12.38 14.25
C THR A 47 -29.51 12.83 15.59
N LEU A 48 -28.72 13.00 16.65
CA LEU A 48 -29.23 13.38 17.97
C LEU A 48 -29.72 14.83 18.05
N ALA A 49 -29.02 15.78 17.45
CA ALA A 49 -29.41 17.20 17.54
C ALA A 49 -30.65 17.55 16.69
N ARG A 50 -30.96 16.78 15.65
CA ARG A 50 -32.11 17.03 14.76
C ARG A 50 -33.37 16.27 15.16
N MET A 51 -33.27 15.21 15.96
CA MET A 51 -34.44 14.51 16.52
C MET A 51 -35.12 15.29 17.66
N ASN A 52 -34.47 16.30 18.24
CA ASN A 52 -35.00 17.04 19.38
C ASN A 52 -36.00 18.17 19.01
N ARG A 53 -36.36 18.30 17.73
CA ARG A 53 -37.29 19.34 17.25
C ARG A 53 -38.64 18.79 16.79
N LEU A 54 -38.91 17.51 17.06
CA LEU A 54 -40.24 16.88 16.90
C LEU A 54 -40.88 16.54 18.26
N THR A 55 -40.19 16.81 19.37
CA THR A 55 -40.60 16.53 20.75
C THR A 55 -41.30 17.73 21.42
N GLY A 56 -42.10 18.48 20.66
CA GLY A 56 -42.96 19.55 21.19
C GLY A 56 -44.33 19.07 21.71
N LYS A 57 -44.63 17.78 21.54
CA LYS A 57 -45.80 17.09 22.09
C LYS A 57 -45.32 15.72 22.57
N GLN A 58 -45.21 15.52 23.88
CA GLN A 58 -44.90 14.21 24.45
C GLN A 58 -46.07 13.25 24.18
N GLN A 59 -46.00 12.53 23.06
CA GLN A 59 -46.75 11.30 22.87
C GLN A 59 -45.83 10.17 23.35
N GLY A 60 -46.26 9.39 24.34
CA GLY A 60 -45.50 8.22 24.79
C GLY A 60 -45.22 7.32 23.60
N MET A 61 -43.96 6.98 23.36
CA MET A 61 -43.60 6.10 22.25
C MET A 61 -44.33 4.77 22.39
N SER A 62 -45.03 4.38 21.33
CA SER A 62 -45.74 3.11 21.28
C SER A 62 -44.73 1.96 21.39
N LEU A 63 -45.10 0.90 22.12
CA LEU A 63 -44.31 -0.33 22.23
C LEU A 63 -44.02 -0.92 20.83
N LEU A 64 -44.99 -0.83 19.92
CA LEU A 64 -44.85 -1.26 18.52
C LEU A 64 -43.77 -0.44 17.80
N GLU A 65 -43.70 0.86 18.05
CA GLU A 65 -42.73 1.75 17.41
C GLU A 65 -41.30 1.40 17.83
N MET A 66 -41.09 1.13 19.13
CA MET A 66 -39.79 0.66 19.63
C MET A 66 -39.41 -0.73 19.13
N LEU A 67 -40.38 -1.65 18.96
CA LEU A 67 -40.13 -2.95 18.34
C LEU A 67 -39.72 -2.83 16.87
N VAL A 68 -40.37 -1.95 16.11
CA VAL A 68 -40.02 -1.70 14.70
C VAL A 68 -38.61 -1.09 14.61
N VAL A 69 -38.28 -0.11 15.45
CA VAL A 69 -36.95 0.51 15.46
C VAL A 69 -35.86 -0.52 15.80
N MET A 70 -36.06 -1.33 16.85
CA MET A 70 -35.11 -2.39 17.20
C MET A 70 -34.96 -3.44 16.09
N GLY A 71 -36.06 -3.82 15.42
CA GLY A 71 -36.03 -4.72 14.27
C GLY A 71 -35.21 -4.17 13.11
N LEU A 72 -35.36 -2.89 12.76
CA LEU A 72 -34.58 -2.25 11.70
C LEU A 72 -33.09 -2.20 12.04
N ILE A 73 -32.75 -1.87 13.30
CA ILE A 73 -31.35 -1.86 13.77
C ILE A 73 -30.74 -3.26 13.67
N ALA A 74 -31.49 -4.32 14.04
CA ALA A 74 -31.03 -5.70 13.94
C ALA A 74 -30.72 -6.12 12.49
N ILE A 75 -31.57 -5.74 11.52
CA ILE A 75 -31.37 -6.06 10.10
C ILE A 75 -30.13 -5.33 9.54
N LEU A 76 -29.96 -4.05 9.86
CA LEU A 76 -28.83 -3.21 9.41
C LEU A 76 -27.49 -3.67 10.00
N THR A 77 -27.46 -4.04 11.28
CA THR A 77 -26.24 -4.52 11.95
C THR A 77 -25.87 -5.92 11.49
N GLY A 78 -26.85 -6.82 11.30
CA GLY A 78 -26.62 -8.19 10.83
C GLY A 78 -25.98 -8.23 9.44
N SER A 79 -26.49 -7.44 8.50
CA SER A 79 -25.96 -7.38 7.12
C SER A 79 -24.50 -6.89 7.05
N SER A 80 -24.10 -5.96 7.92
CA SER A 80 -22.75 -5.39 7.94
C SER A 80 -21.63 -6.42 8.24
N LEU A 81 -21.94 -7.48 8.97
CA LEU A 81 -20.95 -8.50 9.36
C LEU A 81 -20.63 -9.50 8.23
N TYR A 82 -21.60 -9.80 7.38
CA TYR A 82 -21.44 -10.78 6.29
C TYR A 82 -20.56 -10.25 5.15
N TYR A 83 -20.71 -8.97 4.76
CA TYR A 83 -19.90 -8.36 3.70
C TYR A 83 -18.42 -8.19 4.06
N ALA A 84 -18.05 -8.39 5.33
CA ALA A 84 -16.73 -8.03 5.82
C ALA A 84 -15.62 -9.01 5.45
N GLN A 85 -15.91 -10.24 5.01
CA GLN A 85 -14.86 -11.28 4.87
C GLN A 85 -13.88 -11.01 3.72
N GLU A 86 -14.37 -10.81 2.49
CA GLU A 86 -13.53 -10.51 1.32
C GLU A 86 -12.73 -9.23 1.52
N MET A 87 -13.38 -8.20 2.05
CA MET A 87 -12.74 -6.91 2.32
C MET A 87 -11.64 -7.05 3.37
N ARG A 88 -11.83 -7.87 4.42
CA ARG A 88 -10.79 -8.16 5.43
C ARG A 88 -9.57 -8.82 4.80
N GLN A 89 -9.75 -9.77 3.88
CA GLN A 89 -8.62 -10.44 3.24
C GLN A 89 -7.79 -9.46 2.41
N ALA A 90 -8.44 -8.59 1.65
CA ALA A 90 -7.75 -7.58 0.87
C ALA A 90 -7.02 -6.57 1.77
N HIS A 91 -7.61 -6.15 2.89
CA HIS A 91 -6.95 -5.26 3.86
C HIS A 91 -5.71 -5.90 4.49
N ARG A 92 -5.80 -7.18 4.89
CA ARG A 92 -4.66 -7.92 5.45
C ARG A 92 -3.49 -7.98 4.47
N LEU A 93 -3.74 -8.35 3.23
CA LEU A 93 -2.69 -8.44 2.20
C LEU A 93 -1.95 -7.10 2.01
N ARG A 94 -2.69 -5.99 1.95
CA ARG A 94 -2.11 -4.64 1.82
C ARG A 94 -1.28 -4.26 3.04
N GLN A 95 -1.80 -4.51 4.23
CA GLN A 95 -1.09 -4.22 5.47
C GLN A 95 0.23 -5.00 5.54
N SER A 96 0.22 -6.29 5.19
CA SER A 96 1.44 -7.11 5.12
C SER A 96 2.42 -6.58 4.05
N ALA A 97 1.93 -6.12 2.90
CA ALA A 97 2.77 -5.56 1.85
C ALA A 97 3.42 -4.21 2.24
N GLN A 98 2.68 -3.34 2.92
CA GLN A 98 3.22 -2.08 3.47
C GLN A 98 4.24 -2.35 4.59
N ALA A 99 3.96 -3.31 5.46
CA ALA A 99 4.89 -3.75 6.49
C ALA A 99 6.19 -4.32 5.88
N LEU A 100 6.08 -5.08 4.79
CA LEU A 100 7.23 -5.58 4.03
C LEU A 100 8.04 -4.43 3.43
N GLN A 101 7.38 -3.46 2.78
CA GLN A 101 8.07 -2.29 2.21
C GLN A 101 8.83 -1.50 3.29
N THR A 102 8.21 -1.35 4.47
CA THR A 102 8.81 -0.66 5.62
C THR A 102 10.00 -1.44 6.19
N PHE A 103 9.91 -2.77 6.25
CA PHE A 103 11.02 -3.64 6.63
C PHE A 103 12.20 -3.52 5.66
N LEU A 104 11.95 -3.58 4.35
CA LEU A 104 12.98 -3.41 3.33
C LEU A 104 13.61 -2.00 3.40
N GLY A 105 12.83 -0.96 3.66
CA GLY A 105 13.34 0.40 3.86
C GLY A 105 14.26 0.52 5.08
N ARG A 106 13.96 -0.20 6.17
CA ARG A 106 14.86 -0.29 7.34
C ARG A 106 16.16 -1.03 6.99
N MET A 107 16.09 -2.15 6.28
CA MET A 107 17.27 -2.87 5.81
C MET A 107 18.15 -2.01 4.90
N GLN A 108 17.53 -1.24 4.01
CA GLN A 108 18.23 -0.28 3.15
C GLN A 108 18.93 0.81 3.97
N ALA A 109 18.23 1.41 4.94
CA ALA A 109 18.82 2.42 5.81
C ALA A 109 20.01 1.88 6.62
N GLN A 110 19.92 0.63 7.09
CA GLN A 110 21.01 -0.04 7.80
C GLN A 110 22.21 -0.36 6.88
N ALA A 111 21.95 -0.79 5.64
CA ALA A 111 23.01 -1.01 4.65
C ALA A 111 23.74 0.30 4.31
N ASN A 112 23.00 1.39 4.15
CA ASN A 112 23.55 2.70 3.85
C ASN A 112 24.36 3.28 5.02
N SER A 113 23.86 3.18 6.26
CA SER A 113 24.56 3.74 7.43
C SER A 113 25.88 3.03 7.71
N ARG A 114 25.99 1.75 7.35
CA ARG A 114 27.19 0.94 7.51
C ARG A 114 28.04 0.82 6.23
N ASN A 115 27.57 1.35 5.09
CA ASN A 115 28.15 1.14 3.76
C ASN A 115 28.47 -0.34 3.48
N GLU A 116 27.60 -1.24 3.91
CA GLU A 116 27.83 -2.68 3.88
C GLU A 116 26.72 -3.39 3.10
N ALA A 117 27.09 -4.40 2.31
CA ALA A 117 26.13 -5.19 1.57
C ALA A 117 25.26 -6.04 2.52
N ARG A 118 23.94 -5.90 2.36
CA ARG A 118 22.90 -6.63 3.08
C ARG A 118 22.00 -7.32 2.05
N LEU A 119 22.36 -8.57 1.71
CA LEU A 119 21.56 -9.43 0.83
C LEU A 119 20.42 -10.08 1.61
N LEU A 120 19.29 -10.32 0.94
CA LEU A 120 18.09 -10.91 1.52
C LEU A 120 18.06 -12.42 1.27
N ALA A 121 17.73 -13.19 2.29
CA ALA A 121 17.31 -14.58 2.18
C ALA A 121 15.80 -14.66 2.38
N VAL A 122 15.13 -15.41 1.52
CA VAL A 122 13.67 -15.54 1.54
C VAL A 122 13.31 -17.02 1.58
N THR A 123 12.44 -17.38 2.52
CA THR A 123 11.77 -18.67 2.55
C THR A 123 10.34 -18.50 2.05
N LEU A 124 9.95 -19.35 1.09
CA LEU A 124 8.64 -19.31 0.45
C LEU A 124 7.60 -20.07 1.29
N GLY A 125 6.32 -19.77 1.06
CA GLY A 125 5.19 -20.47 1.68
C GLY A 125 4.47 -19.69 2.78
N PRO A 126 3.51 -20.32 3.47
CA PRO A 126 2.68 -19.68 4.50
C PRO A 126 3.45 -19.35 5.78
N ALA A 127 4.49 -20.12 6.10
CA ALA A 127 5.43 -19.84 7.19
C ALA A 127 6.72 -19.17 6.70
N GLY A 128 6.68 -18.59 5.48
CA GLY A 128 7.82 -17.92 4.88
C GLY A 128 8.27 -16.71 5.68
N CYS A 129 9.56 -16.39 5.60
CA CYS A 129 10.14 -15.19 6.17
C CYS A 129 11.17 -14.57 5.24
N VAL A 130 11.43 -13.30 5.48
CA VAL A 130 12.50 -12.55 4.84
C VAL A 130 13.50 -12.18 5.91
N THR A 131 14.75 -12.60 5.73
CA THR A 131 15.88 -12.34 6.62
C THR A 131 17.05 -11.78 5.83
N GLN A 132 18.10 -11.37 6.54
CA GLN A 132 19.39 -11.15 5.90
C GLN A 132 20.06 -12.49 5.60
N GLN A 133 20.78 -12.60 4.47
CA GLN A 133 21.47 -13.81 4.06
C GLN A 133 22.54 -14.30 5.06
N SER A 134 23.11 -13.41 5.87
CA SER A 134 24.05 -13.79 6.94
C SER A 134 23.38 -14.51 8.11
N GLU A 135 22.06 -14.46 8.22
CA GLU A 135 21.27 -15.17 9.22
C GLU A 135 20.87 -16.54 8.63
N PRO A 136 21.08 -17.67 9.33
CA PRO A 136 20.73 -18.98 8.78
C PRO A 136 19.22 -19.06 8.45
N PRO A 137 18.85 -19.60 7.27
CA PRO A 137 17.45 -19.77 6.88
C PRO A 137 16.74 -20.90 7.63
N ALA A 138 17.44 -21.62 8.51
CA ALA A 138 16.94 -22.76 9.26
C ALA A 138 16.05 -22.30 10.42
N GLY A 139 14.78 -22.04 10.08
CA GLY A 139 13.75 -21.66 11.04
C GLY A 139 13.86 -20.19 11.36
N CYS A 140 13.01 -19.38 10.71
CA CYS A 140 12.79 -17.98 11.02
C CYS A 140 12.75 -17.81 12.55
N GLY A 141 13.86 -17.42 13.16
CA GLY A 141 14.12 -17.56 14.59
C GLY A 141 15.05 -16.43 14.95
N GLY A 142 14.46 -15.24 15.07
CA GLY A 142 15.20 -13.99 15.15
C GLY A 142 14.25 -12.87 15.48
N ASN A 143 14.83 -11.77 15.97
CA ASN A 143 14.08 -10.62 16.43
C ASN A 143 13.29 -9.99 15.26
N GLY A 144 12.08 -9.50 15.51
CA GLY A 144 11.20 -8.88 14.48
C GLY A 144 11.79 -7.63 13.82
N LEU A 145 12.93 -7.16 14.32
CA LEU A 145 13.71 -6.08 13.71
C LEU A 145 14.47 -6.53 12.46
N HIS A 146 14.96 -7.77 12.43
CA HIS A 146 15.79 -8.33 11.35
C HIS A 146 15.08 -9.42 10.54
N VAL A 147 13.93 -9.88 11.01
CA VAL A 147 13.10 -10.88 10.35
C VAL A 147 11.73 -10.32 10.06
N PHE A 148 11.33 -10.30 8.79
CA PHE A 148 9.96 -10.05 8.41
C PHE A 148 9.21 -11.37 8.25
N ARG A 149 8.03 -11.45 8.85
CA ARG A 149 7.05 -12.51 8.61
C ARG A 149 5.76 -11.87 8.11
N PRO A 150 5.08 -12.45 7.11
CA PRO A 150 3.78 -12.00 6.71
C PRO A 150 2.83 -12.09 7.92
N GLY A 151 2.38 -10.94 8.41
CA GLY A 151 1.51 -10.86 9.58
C GLY A 151 0.10 -11.30 9.22
N GLY A 152 -0.37 -12.40 9.81
CA GLY A 152 -1.77 -12.84 9.75
C GLY A 152 -1.98 -14.19 9.06
N GLN A 153 -3.00 -14.92 9.51
CA GLN A 153 -3.43 -16.15 8.84
C GLN A 153 -3.90 -15.82 7.42
N GLY A 154 -3.33 -16.52 6.45
CA GLY A 154 -3.74 -16.48 5.04
C GLY A 154 -2.82 -15.69 4.11
N VAL A 155 -1.83 -14.94 4.61
CA VAL A 155 -0.84 -14.26 3.74
C VAL A 155 0.43 -15.09 3.66
N SER A 156 0.86 -15.43 2.44
CA SER A 156 2.06 -16.22 2.18
C SER A 156 3.02 -15.50 1.24
N ILE A 157 4.30 -15.86 1.31
CA ILE A 157 5.29 -15.42 0.33
C ILE A 157 5.23 -16.40 -0.84
N VAL A 158 4.81 -15.91 -2.01
CA VAL A 158 4.50 -16.76 -3.18
C VAL A 158 5.65 -16.79 -4.18
N GLY A 159 6.42 -15.70 -4.28
CA GLY A 159 7.48 -15.61 -5.26
C GLY A 159 8.60 -14.66 -4.84
N PHE A 160 9.80 -14.97 -5.31
CA PHE A 160 11.01 -14.19 -5.05
C PHE A 160 11.92 -14.20 -6.28
N SER A 161 12.66 -13.12 -6.51
CA SER A 161 13.60 -13.00 -7.62
C SER A 161 14.74 -14.01 -7.51
N GLY A 162 14.84 -14.93 -8.47
CA GLY A 162 15.82 -16.03 -8.44
C GLY A 162 17.30 -15.60 -8.50
N ASN A 163 17.58 -14.38 -8.96
CA ASN A 163 18.92 -13.77 -8.94
C ASN A 163 19.31 -13.18 -7.57
N GLY A 164 18.44 -13.29 -6.56
CA GLY A 164 18.62 -12.63 -5.26
C GLY A 164 18.15 -11.17 -5.27
N MET A 165 18.06 -10.59 -4.08
CA MET A 165 17.60 -9.21 -3.85
C MET A 165 18.30 -8.68 -2.60
N GLY A 166 18.64 -7.40 -2.57
CA GLY A 166 19.37 -6.84 -1.44
C GLY A 166 19.87 -5.42 -1.66
N PHE A 167 20.59 -4.89 -0.69
CA PHE A 167 21.11 -3.53 -0.69
C PHE A 167 22.63 -3.54 -0.56
N TYR A 168 23.34 -2.71 -1.30
CA TYR A 168 24.81 -2.63 -1.24
C TYR A 168 25.31 -1.50 -0.32
N GLY A 169 24.43 -0.61 0.13
CA GLY A 169 24.76 0.52 1.01
C GLY A 169 25.40 1.71 0.28
N LEU A 170 26.26 1.45 -0.70
CA LEU A 170 26.92 2.52 -1.44
C LEU A 170 25.94 3.25 -2.36
N ARG A 171 25.76 4.57 -2.18
CA ARG A 171 24.92 5.45 -3.03
C ARG A 171 23.47 4.96 -3.17
N ASN A 172 22.93 4.28 -2.15
CA ASN A 172 21.61 3.64 -2.21
C ASN A 172 21.47 2.59 -3.33
N THR A 173 22.57 2.02 -3.83
CA THR A 173 22.50 0.97 -4.85
C THR A 173 21.97 -0.33 -4.25
N ALA A 174 21.24 -1.06 -5.06
CA ALA A 174 20.56 -2.27 -4.65
C ALA A 174 20.58 -3.31 -5.75
N GLN A 175 20.49 -4.59 -5.37
CA GLN A 175 20.30 -5.67 -6.32
C GLN A 175 18.83 -5.71 -6.74
N PRO A 176 18.52 -5.44 -8.03
CA PRO A 176 17.15 -5.37 -8.49
C PRO A 176 16.47 -6.72 -8.38
N GLY A 177 15.22 -6.69 -7.96
CA GLY A 177 14.44 -7.89 -7.72
C GLY A 177 13.00 -7.58 -7.35
N HIS A 178 12.27 -8.64 -7.04
CA HIS A 178 10.90 -8.56 -6.60
C HIS A 178 10.59 -9.63 -5.57
N LEU A 179 9.59 -9.34 -4.74
CA LEU A 179 9.06 -10.24 -3.73
C LEU A 179 7.53 -10.16 -3.78
N THR A 180 6.87 -11.30 -3.98
CA THR A 180 5.41 -11.38 -4.12
C THR A 180 4.79 -11.98 -2.87
N LEU A 181 3.83 -11.26 -2.30
CA LEU A 181 2.91 -11.74 -1.26
C LEU A 181 1.57 -12.11 -1.88
N GLY A 182 0.94 -13.17 -1.40
CA GLY A 182 -0.38 -13.59 -1.86
C GLY A 182 -1.29 -14.05 -0.73
N ASN A 183 -2.60 -13.92 -0.96
CA ASN A 183 -3.65 -14.57 -0.19
C ASN A 183 -4.86 -14.90 -1.09
N ALA A 184 -6.00 -15.28 -0.48
CA ALA A 184 -7.24 -15.53 -1.19
C ALA A 184 -7.79 -14.32 -1.99
N ALA A 185 -7.47 -13.09 -1.60
CA ALA A 185 -7.89 -11.86 -2.29
C ALA A 185 -6.98 -11.46 -3.46
N GLY A 186 -5.85 -12.14 -3.68
CA GLY A 186 -4.94 -11.90 -4.80
C GLY A 186 -3.47 -11.76 -4.40
N ARG A 187 -2.67 -11.16 -5.29
CA ARG A 187 -1.22 -11.04 -5.15
C ARG A 187 -0.71 -9.60 -5.28
N ILE A 188 0.18 -9.21 -4.37
CA ILE A 188 0.89 -7.93 -4.37
C ILE A 188 2.40 -8.19 -4.44
N ARG A 189 3.06 -7.52 -5.36
CA ARG A 189 4.50 -7.55 -5.59
C ARG A 189 5.16 -6.28 -5.07
N VAL A 190 6.23 -6.44 -4.31
CA VAL A 190 7.18 -5.37 -3.98
C VAL A 190 8.34 -5.45 -4.96
N VAL A 191 8.58 -4.38 -5.70
CA VAL A 191 9.64 -4.28 -6.70
C VAL A 191 10.74 -3.36 -6.18
N LEU A 192 11.98 -3.83 -6.26
CA LEU A 192 13.19 -3.08 -5.94
C LEU A 192 13.97 -2.77 -7.21
N SER A 193 14.21 -1.49 -7.47
CA SER A 193 15.07 -1.06 -8.58
C SER A 193 16.55 -1.09 -8.21
N GLY A 194 17.43 -1.06 -9.21
CA GLY A 194 18.89 -0.98 -8.99
C GLY A 194 19.36 0.26 -8.23
N HIS A 195 18.53 1.32 -8.23
CA HIS A 195 18.78 2.56 -7.46
C HIS A 195 18.16 2.54 -6.05
N GLY A 196 17.73 1.38 -5.56
CA GLY A 196 17.18 1.25 -4.21
C GLY A 196 15.77 1.82 -4.05
N ARG A 197 14.98 1.98 -5.13
CA ARG A 197 13.58 2.44 -5.01
C ARG A 197 12.66 1.23 -4.81
N LEU A 198 11.89 1.26 -3.72
CA LEU A 198 10.87 0.26 -3.41
C LEU A 198 9.49 0.73 -3.88
N ARG A 199 8.81 -0.09 -4.69
CA ARG A 199 7.43 0.17 -5.16
C ARG A 199 6.52 -1.02 -4.87
N LEU A 200 5.27 -0.73 -4.57
CA LEU A 200 4.20 -1.71 -4.43
C LEU A 200 3.38 -1.72 -5.72
N CYS A 201 3.13 -2.91 -6.27
CA CYS A 201 2.18 -3.09 -7.36
C CYS A 201 1.44 -4.43 -7.24
N GLY A 202 0.22 -4.51 -7.73
CA GLY A 202 -0.59 -5.73 -7.75
C GLY A 202 -0.33 -6.54 -9.02
N GLU A 203 -0.24 -7.87 -8.88
CA GLU A 203 -0.37 -8.77 -10.03
C GLU A 203 -1.86 -8.91 -10.39
N ASP A 204 -2.70 -8.99 -9.36
CA ASP A 204 -4.16 -9.01 -9.48
C ASP A 204 -4.76 -7.64 -9.12
N ALA A 205 -6.03 -7.44 -9.50
CA ALA A 205 -6.79 -6.23 -9.20
C ALA A 205 -7.18 -6.16 -7.71
N VAL A 206 -6.22 -5.83 -6.85
CA VAL A 206 -6.43 -5.59 -5.43
C VAL A 206 -6.74 -4.10 -5.23
N SER A 207 -7.95 -3.76 -4.76
CA SER A 207 -8.40 -2.35 -4.54
C SER A 207 -7.31 -1.45 -3.91
N GLY A 208 -7.14 -0.19 -4.31
CA GLY A 208 -6.14 0.70 -3.70
C GLY A 208 -4.65 0.33 -3.90
N VAL A 209 -4.32 -0.66 -4.72
CA VAL A 209 -2.94 -0.97 -5.16
C VAL A 209 -2.90 -0.88 -6.70
N PRO A 210 -1.96 -0.13 -7.30
CA PRO A 210 -1.85 -0.06 -8.75
C PRO A 210 -1.35 -1.38 -9.33
N LEU A 211 -1.80 -1.76 -10.53
CA LEU A 211 -1.29 -2.92 -11.24
C LEU A 211 0.18 -2.72 -11.64
N CYS A 212 0.95 -3.81 -11.67
CA CYS A 212 2.30 -3.78 -12.22
C CYS A 212 2.21 -3.53 -13.74
N ARG A 213 2.79 -2.43 -14.21
CA ARG A 213 2.84 -2.04 -15.63
C ARG A 213 4.24 -1.58 -16.01
#